data_AF-A0A6C0INB2-F1
#
_entry.id   AF-A0A6C0INB2-F1
#
_cell.length_a   1.000
_cell.length_b   1.000
_cell.length_c   1.000
_cell.angle_alpha   90.00
_cell.angle_beta   90.00
_cell.angle_gamma   90.00
#
_symmetry.space_group_name_H-M   'P 1'
#
loop_
_entity.id
_entity.type
_entity.pdbx_description
1 polymer ?
#
loop_
_entity_poly.entity_id
_entity_poly.type
_entity_poly.pdbx_seq_one_letter_code
_entity_poly.pdbx_strand_id
1 'polypeptide(L)'
;MVKRAVLIGIDYVNNRDLRLYGCINDAIVMQGLLIDAYGYEKKNTTVLRDDGISGALSPTRKNIIQSIYNTVQSATSDDEVWIHYSGHGISDTDRNNDETDGKDELMVPVDYRESGCILDDTLRDLLRRTQCTIFITQDCCHSGTIWDLPYVYKRDSYNRATFIREANDLTNKRVYMLSGSRDNQLASDSYSDELSRGIGAFTSSFIDCLRECRHEVKIVELVELVNKKLQENNFEQRSVFSSSDSNPQFVSILKSGIVNNNYLAKSTFQPFGFTMTPK
;
A
#
# COMPACT_ATOMS: atom_id res chain seq x y z
N MET A 1 3.10 20.55 3.13
CA MET A 1 2.93 19.13 2.78
C MET A 1 3.76 18.82 1.55
N VAL A 2 4.75 17.95 1.73
CA VAL A 2 5.54 17.33 0.64
C VAL A 2 5.02 15.91 0.44
N LYS A 3 4.85 15.50 -0.83
CA LYS A 3 4.45 14.14 -1.21
C LYS A 3 5.64 13.37 -1.77
N ARG A 4 5.92 12.19 -1.21
CA ARG A 4 7.06 11.35 -1.58
C ARG A 4 6.61 9.93 -1.91
N ALA A 5 7.26 9.26 -2.85
CA ALA A 5 6.91 7.89 -3.19
C ALA A 5 8.13 6.96 -3.29
N VAL A 6 7.95 5.71 -2.85
CA VAL A 6 8.86 4.60 -3.12
C VAL A 6 8.07 3.54 -3.87
N LEU A 7 8.48 3.24 -5.10
CA LEU A 7 7.76 2.38 -6.04
C LEU A 7 8.68 1.24 -6.45
N ILE A 8 8.32 0.02 -6.11
CA ILE A 8 9.17 -1.16 -6.24
C ILE A 8 8.47 -2.13 -7.17
N GLY A 9 9.07 -2.40 -8.32
CA GLY A 9 8.61 -3.40 -9.28
C GLY A 9 9.72 -4.40 -9.56
N ILE A 10 9.48 -5.69 -9.31
CA ILE A 10 10.51 -6.73 -9.49
C ILE A 10 9.98 -7.79 -10.45
N ASP A 11 10.60 -7.88 -11.63
CA ASP A 11 10.28 -8.91 -12.63
C ASP A 11 11.18 -10.14 -12.51
N TYR A 12 12.18 -10.11 -11.63
CA TYR A 12 13.20 -11.15 -11.43
C TYR A 12 13.88 -11.53 -12.75
N VAL A 13 14.35 -10.52 -13.51
CA VAL A 13 14.66 -10.70 -14.93
C VAL A 13 15.75 -11.73 -15.21
N ASN A 14 16.64 -11.94 -14.24
CA ASN A 14 17.76 -12.87 -14.31
C ASN A 14 17.48 -14.22 -13.62
N ASN A 15 16.27 -14.43 -13.08
CA ASN A 15 15.87 -15.67 -12.41
C ASN A 15 14.68 -16.29 -13.15
N ARG A 16 14.93 -17.42 -13.82
CA ARG A 16 13.90 -18.09 -14.65
C ARG A 16 12.74 -18.65 -13.84
N ASP A 17 12.99 -19.09 -12.61
CA ASP A 17 11.99 -19.77 -11.78
C ASP A 17 11.02 -18.76 -11.13
N LEU A 18 11.50 -17.54 -10.87
CA LEU A 18 10.71 -16.46 -10.27
C LEU A 18 10.23 -15.42 -11.27
N ARG A 19 10.47 -15.61 -12.57
CA ARG A 19 10.27 -14.59 -13.58
C ARG A 19 8.83 -14.08 -13.63
N LEU A 20 8.67 -12.76 -13.58
CA LEU A 20 7.43 -12.03 -13.80
C LEU A 20 7.59 -11.05 -14.99
N TYR A 21 6.50 -10.42 -15.43
CA TYR A 21 6.46 -9.61 -16.66
C TYR A 21 5.62 -8.32 -16.57
N GLY A 22 5.13 -7.98 -15.39
CA GLY A 22 4.20 -6.86 -15.18
C GLY A 22 4.58 -5.94 -14.01
N CYS A 23 5.43 -6.39 -13.09
CA CYS A 23 5.67 -5.72 -11.83
C CYS A 23 6.45 -4.41 -12.00
N ILE A 24 7.39 -4.37 -12.94
CA ILE A 24 8.08 -3.13 -13.31
C ILE A 24 7.09 -2.13 -13.91
N ASN A 25 6.15 -2.59 -14.74
CA ASN A 25 5.16 -1.70 -15.35
C ASN A 25 4.18 -1.16 -14.30
N ASP A 26 3.75 -1.98 -13.34
CA ASP A 26 2.94 -1.56 -12.19
C ASP A 26 3.57 -0.36 -11.47
N ALA A 27 4.86 -0.46 -11.14
CA ALA A 27 5.59 0.63 -10.49
C ALA A 27 5.67 1.90 -11.35
N ILE A 28 5.82 1.75 -12.67
CA ILE A 28 5.88 2.89 -13.62
C ILE A 28 4.52 3.58 -13.76
N VAL A 29 3.43 2.83 -13.94
CA VAL A 29 2.09 3.44 -14.05
C VAL A 29 1.66 4.10 -12.75
N MET A 30 2.02 3.51 -11.61
CA MET A 30 1.78 4.11 -10.30
C MET A 30 2.56 5.42 -10.16
N GLN A 31 3.81 5.48 -10.64
CA GLN A 31 4.55 6.74 -10.69
C GLN A 31 3.82 7.81 -11.51
N GLY A 32 3.37 7.45 -12.71
CA GLY A 32 2.62 8.33 -13.60
C GLY A 32 1.35 8.85 -12.93
N LEU A 33 0.52 7.96 -12.36
CA LEU A 33 -0.68 8.32 -11.62
C LEU A 33 -0.39 9.33 -10.50
N LEU A 34 0.64 9.08 -9.68
CA LEU A 34 0.97 9.93 -8.54
C LEU A 34 1.42 11.33 -8.99
N ILE A 35 2.21 11.41 -10.06
CA ILE A 35 2.67 12.69 -10.62
C ILE A 35 1.49 13.44 -11.25
N ASP A 36 0.75 12.79 -12.14
CA ASP A 36 -0.22 13.44 -13.02
C ASP A 36 -1.53 13.79 -12.30
N ALA A 37 -2.02 12.91 -11.41
CA ALA A 37 -3.30 13.09 -10.73
C ALA A 37 -3.18 13.64 -9.31
N TYR A 38 -2.10 13.27 -8.60
CA TYR A 38 -1.92 13.60 -7.18
C TYR A 38 -0.83 14.63 -6.90
N GLY A 39 -0.18 15.16 -7.94
CA GLY A 39 0.78 16.27 -7.83
C GLY A 39 2.07 15.91 -7.10
N TYR A 40 2.49 14.63 -7.15
CA TYR A 40 3.81 14.25 -6.67
C TYR A 40 4.87 14.83 -7.60
N GLU A 41 5.93 15.41 -7.03
CA GLU A 41 7.07 15.84 -7.85
C GLU A 41 7.94 14.63 -8.21
N LYS A 42 8.34 14.49 -9.48
CA LYS A 42 9.20 13.38 -9.94
C LYS A 42 10.46 13.21 -9.09
N LYS A 43 11.09 14.32 -8.67
CA LYS A 43 12.29 14.31 -7.79
C LYS A 43 12.07 13.71 -6.40
N ASN A 44 10.80 13.63 -5.95
CA ASN A 44 10.41 13.06 -4.66
C ASN A 44 9.89 11.62 -4.81
N THR A 45 10.00 11.04 -6.00
CA THR A 45 9.61 9.65 -6.28
C THR A 45 10.84 8.82 -6.60
N THR A 46 10.95 7.64 -5.99
CA THR A 46 12.04 6.69 -6.23
C THR A 46 11.44 5.42 -6.81
N VAL A 47 11.95 4.96 -7.96
CA VAL A 47 11.54 3.71 -8.60
C VAL A 47 12.68 2.70 -8.50
N LEU A 48 12.40 1.53 -7.94
CA LEU A 48 13.32 0.39 -7.91
C LEU A 48 12.84 -0.67 -8.91
N ARG A 49 13.75 -1.13 -9.78
CA ARG A 49 13.48 -2.06 -10.90
C ARG A 49 14.73 -2.85 -11.30
N ASP A 50 14.55 -4.07 -11.80
CA ASP A 50 15.65 -5.01 -12.06
C ASP A 50 15.97 -5.26 -13.54
N ASP A 51 15.38 -4.52 -14.48
CA ASP A 51 15.59 -4.68 -15.93
C ASP A 51 16.86 -4.03 -16.51
N GLY A 52 17.78 -3.59 -15.64
CA GLY A 52 19.11 -3.12 -16.05
C GLY A 52 19.14 -1.75 -16.74
N ILE A 53 18.08 -0.94 -16.63
CA ILE A 53 18.11 0.44 -17.11
C ILE A 53 19.19 1.25 -16.36
N SER A 54 20.06 1.91 -17.12
CA SER A 54 21.14 2.72 -16.56
C SER A 54 20.60 3.80 -15.62
N GLY A 55 21.18 3.89 -14.42
CA GLY A 55 20.78 4.84 -13.38
C GLY A 55 19.54 4.44 -12.58
N ALA A 56 18.85 3.35 -12.92
CA ALA A 56 17.79 2.80 -12.09
C ALA A 56 18.36 2.10 -10.85
N LEU A 57 17.65 2.22 -9.72
CA LEU A 57 18.05 1.55 -8.49
C LEU A 57 17.57 0.10 -8.52
N SER A 58 18.49 -0.86 -8.40
CA SER A 58 18.12 -2.28 -8.34
C SER A 58 17.36 -2.59 -7.03
N PRO A 59 16.26 -3.38 -7.06
CA PRO A 59 15.42 -3.70 -5.90
C PRO A 59 16.05 -4.79 -5.03
N THR A 60 17.28 -4.54 -4.58
CA THR A 60 17.96 -5.38 -3.60
C THR A 60 17.36 -5.17 -2.22
N ARG A 61 17.55 -6.14 -1.31
CA ARG A 61 17.10 -6.07 0.09
C ARG A 61 17.53 -4.74 0.74
N LYS A 62 18.80 -4.39 0.56
CA LYS A 62 19.39 -3.16 1.10
C LYS A 62 18.74 -1.92 0.50
N ASN A 63 18.58 -1.87 -0.83
CA ASN A 63 18.06 -0.69 -1.51
C ASN A 63 16.59 -0.44 -1.18
N ILE A 64 15.77 -1.50 -1.08
CA ILE A 64 14.36 -1.41 -0.69
C ILE A 64 14.24 -0.81 0.71
N ILE A 65 14.91 -1.41 1.70
CA ILE A 65 14.88 -0.96 3.09
C ILE A 65 15.38 0.47 3.21
N GLN A 66 16.51 0.80 2.59
CA GLN A 66 17.08 2.14 2.68
C GLN A 66 16.19 3.19 2.02
N SER A 67 15.55 2.88 0.89
CA SER A 67 14.65 3.80 0.18
C SER A 67 13.41 4.10 1.01
N ILE A 68 12.78 3.07 1.59
CA ILE A 68 11.64 3.23 2.49
C ILE A 68 12.07 4.04 3.72
N TYR A 69 13.13 3.61 4.41
CA TYR A 69 13.65 4.26 5.61
C TYR A 69 13.92 5.75 5.38
N ASN A 70 14.72 6.10 4.37
CA ASN A 70 15.07 7.49 4.08
C ASN A 70 13.82 8.33 3.78
N THR A 71 12.88 7.76 3.03
CA THR A 71 11.65 8.46 2.65
C THR A 71 10.78 8.76 3.86
N VAL A 72 10.49 7.76 4.69
CA VAL A 72 9.61 7.93 5.85
C VAL A 72 10.24 8.72 6.99
N GLN A 73 11.56 8.61 7.19
CA GLN A 73 12.27 9.37 8.23
C GLN A 73 12.45 10.85 7.89
N SER A 74 12.51 11.19 6.60
CA SER A 74 12.58 12.59 6.15
C SER A 74 11.21 13.29 6.16
N ALA A 75 10.13 12.56 6.38
CA ALA A 75 8.76 13.06 6.31
C ALA A 75 8.29 13.58 7.67
N THR A 76 7.64 14.74 7.66
CA THR A 76 7.01 15.33 8.85
C THR A 76 5.56 14.86 9.01
N SER A 77 4.90 15.23 10.12
CA SER A 77 3.47 14.95 10.33
C SER A 77 2.54 15.58 9.28
N ASP A 78 3.01 16.55 8.51
CA ASP A 78 2.20 17.21 7.47
C ASP A 78 2.47 16.63 6.08
N ASP A 79 3.35 15.64 5.97
CA ASP A 79 3.74 15.02 4.73
C ASP A 79 2.99 13.70 4.47
N GLU A 80 3.00 13.29 3.20
CA GLU A 80 2.44 12.04 2.74
C GLU A 80 3.52 11.20 2.03
N VAL A 81 3.50 9.90 2.29
CA VAL A 81 4.36 8.91 1.65
C VAL A 81 3.49 7.85 0.98
N TRP A 82 3.71 7.60 -0.30
CA TRP A 82 3.16 6.46 -1.00
C TRP A 82 4.22 5.36 -1.14
N ILE A 83 3.88 4.13 -0.76
CA ILE A 83 4.73 2.96 -0.99
C ILE A 83 3.98 2.02 -1.92
N HIS A 84 4.58 1.64 -3.03
CA HIS A 84 4.04 0.62 -3.92
C HIS A 84 5.00 -0.55 -4.06
N TYR A 85 4.48 -1.77 -3.94
CA TYR A 85 5.22 -2.99 -4.21
C TYR A 85 4.45 -3.88 -5.19
N SER A 86 5.12 -4.32 -6.25
CA SER A 86 4.66 -5.40 -7.13
C SER A 86 5.81 -6.39 -7.33
N GLY A 87 5.55 -7.67 -7.06
CA GLY A 87 6.57 -8.73 -7.05
C GLY A 87 6.06 -10.00 -6.35
N HIS A 88 6.98 -10.86 -5.91
CA HIS A 88 6.62 -12.06 -5.13
C HIS A 88 6.44 -11.75 -3.64
N GLY A 89 5.47 -12.41 -3.02
CA GLY A 89 5.33 -12.53 -1.57
C GLY A 89 5.27 -14.01 -1.21
N ILE A 90 5.90 -14.41 -0.12
CA ILE A 90 5.90 -15.80 0.37
C ILE A 90 5.59 -15.84 1.85
N SER A 91 4.87 -16.87 2.31
CA SER A 91 4.69 -17.14 3.74
C SER A 91 5.72 -18.15 4.23
N ASP A 92 6.39 -17.88 5.36
CA ASP A 92 7.21 -18.86 6.10
C ASP A 92 6.57 -19.12 7.48
N THR A 93 7.06 -20.15 8.19
CA THR A 93 6.61 -20.44 9.56
C THR A 93 7.08 -19.32 10.49
N ASP A 94 6.15 -18.72 11.22
CA ASP A 94 6.45 -17.73 12.26
C ASP A 94 7.36 -18.36 13.33
N ARG A 95 8.45 -17.66 13.66
CA ARG A 95 9.46 -18.09 14.64
C ARG A 95 9.42 -17.30 15.95
N ASN A 96 8.70 -16.19 16.00
CA ASN A 96 8.61 -15.29 17.16
C ASN A 96 7.23 -15.44 17.89
N ASN A 97 6.22 -16.06 17.25
CA ASN A 97 4.83 -16.22 17.69
C ASN A 97 4.07 -14.88 17.87
N ASP A 98 4.34 -13.86 17.05
CA ASP A 98 3.57 -12.62 17.03
C ASP A 98 2.38 -12.64 16.08
N GLU A 99 2.32 -13.63 15.17
CA GLU A 99 1.22 -13.81 14.23
C GLU A 99 0.17 -14.82 14.71
N THR A 100 -1.11 -14.47 14.51
CA THR A 100 -2.23 -15.29 15.00
C THR A 100 -2.47 -16.56 14.18
N ASP A 101 -1.97 -16.61 12.95
CA ASP A 101 -2.03 -17.78 12.06
C ASP A 101 -0.72 -18.59 12.03
N GLY A 102 0.32 -18.11 12.73
CA GLY A 102 1.63 -18.74 12.83
C GLY A 102 2.47 -18.69 11.55
N LYS A 103 2.29 -17.65 10.72
CA LYS A 103 3.09 -17.45 9.50
C LYS A 103 3.63 -16.03 9.37
N ASP A 104 4.90 -15.90 9.04
CA ASP A 104 5.53 -14.63 8.64
C ASP A 104 5.34 -14.43 7.14
N GLU A 105 4.89 -13.25 6.72
CA GLU A 105 4.82 -12.88 5.31
C GLU A 105 6.06 -12.11 4.88
N LEU A 106 6.64 -12.53 3.77
CA LEU A 106 7.96 -12.10 3.33
C LEU A 106 7.88 -11.44 1.95
N MET A 107 8.40 -10.22 1.85
CA MET A 107 8.70 -9.58 0.57
C MET A 107 10.00 -10.17 0.00
N VAL A 108 10.02 -10.51 -1.29
CA VAL A 108 11.16 -11.19 -1.94
C VAL A 108 11.98 -10.21 -2.81
N PRO A 109 13.16 -9.72 -2.36
CA PRO A 109 14.03 -8.87 -3.17
C PRO A 109 14.66 -9.61 -4.36
N VAL A 110 15.24 -8.89 -5.30
CA VAL A 110 15.91 -9.51 -6.45
C VAL A 110 17.14 -10.35 -6.05
N ASP A 111 17.79 -10.00 -4.94
CA ASP A 111 18.97 -10.66 -4.37
C ASP A 111 18.63 -11.53 -3.14
N TYR A 112 17.40 -12.06 -3.07
CA TYR A 112 16.94 -12.84 -1.92
C TYR A 112 17.79 -14.09 -1.65
N ARG A 113 18.48 -14.64 -2.66
CA ARG A 113 19.36 -15.81 -2.47
C ARG A 113 20.61 -15.48 -1.66
N GLU A 114 21.12 -14.26 -1.80
CA GLU A 114 22.31 -13.78 -1.10
C GLU A 114 21.96 -13.03 0.19
N SER A 115 20.91 -12.20 0.15
CA SER A 115 20.56 -11.26 1.22
C SER A 115 19.36 -11.71 2.07
N GLY A 116 18.66 -12.78 1.66
CA GLY A 116 17.40 -13.21 2.26
C GLY A 116 16.20 -12.33 1.87
N CYS A 117 15.01 -12.78 2.25
CA CYS A 117 13.78 -12.00 2.12
C CYS A 117 13.71 -10.85 3.15
N ILE A 118 12.73 -9.97 3.01
CA ILE A 118 12.40 -8.94 4.00
C ILE A 118 11.16 -9.40 4.76
N LEU A 119 11.30 -9.57 6.07
CA LEU A 119 10.20 -9.90 6.96
C LEU A 119 9.24 -8.71 7.09
N ASP A 120 7.96 -8.99 7.22
CA ASP A 120 6.92 -8.08 7.69
C ASP A 120 7.34 -7.29 8.93
N ASP A 121 7.92 -7.95 9.93
CA ASP A 121 8.54 -7.37 11.12
C ASP A 121 9.52 -6.24 10.78
N THR A 122 10.38 -6.49 9.79
CA THR A 122 11.36 -5.51 9.32
C THR A 122 10.68 -4.32 8.66
N LEU A 123 9.61 -4.55 7.90
CA LEU A 123 8.84 -3.50 7.23
C LEU A 123 8.03 -2.67 8.24
N ARG A 124 7.33 -3.32 9.19
CA ARG A 124 6.62 -2.72 10.31
C ARG A 124 7.53 -1.80 11.11
N ASP A 125 8.75 -2.25 11.41
CA ASP A 125 9.74 -1.48 12.16
C ASP A 125 10.14 -0.17 11.50
N LEU A 126 10.16 -0.10 10.16
CA LEU A 126 10.41 1.13 9.41
C LEU A 126 9.31 2.17 9.63
N LEU A 127 8.08 1.71 9.86
CA LEU A 127 6.90 2.55 10.03
C LEU A 127 6.61 2.90 11.50
N ARG A 128 7.10 2.08 12.45
CA ARG A 128 6.72 2.10 13.87
C ARG A 128 6.68 3.49 14.52
N ARG A 129 7.65 4.36 14.21
CA ARG A 129 7.82 5.69 14.83
C ARG A 129 7.60 6.87 13.88
N THR A 130 7.03 6.60 12.72
CA THR A 130 6.71 7.65 11.74
C THR A 130 5.52 8.48 12.20
N GLN A 131 5.41 9.72 11.71
CA GLN A 131 4.27 10.59 12.00
C GLN A 131 3.54 11.05 10.74
N CYS A 132 4.10 10.79 9.55
CA CYS A 132 3.52 11.15 8.27
C CYS A 132 2.34 10.24 7.90
N THR A 133 1.58 10.63 6.89
CA THR A 133 0.51 9.79 6.34
C THR A 133 1.16 8.83 5.35
N ILE A 134 0.89 7.53 5.50
CA ILE A 134 1.50 6.51 4.66
C ILE A 134 0.39 5.72 4.00
N PHE A 135 0.44 5.63 2.67
CA PHE A 135 -0.46 4.81 1.89
C PHE A 135 0.32 3.77 1.11
N ILE A 136 -0.05 2.51 1.30
CA ILE A 136 0.65 1.37 0.77
C ILE A 136 -0.25 0.69 -0.25
N THR A 137 0.22 0.49 -1.47
CA THR A 137 -0.42 -0.40 -2.44
C THR A 137 0.46 -1.58 -2.76
N GLN A 138 -0.11 -2.77 -2.76
CA GLN A 138 0.67 -3.99 -2.95
C GLN A 138 0.00 -4.99 -3.89
N ASP A 139 0.73 -5.44 -4.90
CA ASP A 139 0.29 -6.47 -5.85
C ASP A 139 1.24 -7.68 -5.78
N CYS A 140 0.97 -8.59 -4.82
CA CYS A 140 1.74 -9.81 -4.64
C CYS A 140 0.88 -10.94 -4.04
N CYS A 141 1.37 -12.18 -4.10
CA CYS A 141 0.78 -13.29 -3.35
C CYS A 141 0.92 -13.05 -1.84
N HIS A 142 -0.03 -13.55 -1.04
CA HIS A 142 -0.02 -13.46 0.44
C HIS A 142 0.05 -12.02 1.01
N SER A 143 -0.56 -11.07 0.31
CA SER A 143 -0.37 -9.63 0.53
C SER A 143 -1.21 -9.02 1.65
N GLY A 144 -1.96 -9.81 2.43
CA GLY A 144 -2.86 -9.29 3.47
C GLY A 144 -2.12 -8.69 4.67
N THR A 145 -0.97 -9.26 5.03
CA THR A 145 -0.29 -9.04 6.31
C THR A 145 1.19 -8.65 6.21
N ILE A 146 1.81 -8.53 5.03
CA ILE A 146 3.24 -8.15 4.84
C ILE A 146 3.72 -6.87 5.59
N TRP A 147 2.81 -6.05 6.09
CA TRP A 147 3.12 -4.82 6.83
C TRP A 147 2.60 -4.81 8.28
N ASP A 148 2.02 -5.92 8.75
CA ASP A 148 1.44 -6.11 10.09
C ASP A 148 0.59 -4.93 10.55
N LEU A 149 -0.37 -4.54 9.72
CA LEU A 149 -1.26 -3.45 10.11
C LEU A 149 -2.35 -3.98 11.06
N PRO A 150 -2.59 -3.32 12.20
CA PRO A 150 -3.40 -3.86 13.30
C PRO A 150 -4.89 -4.02 13.00
N TYR A 151 -5.40 -3.49 11.90
CA TYR A 151 -6.81 -3.56 11.56
C TYR A 151 -6.98 -4.05 10.13
N VAL A 152 -7.59 -5.23 9.96
CA VAL A 152 -7.98 -5.75 8.64
C VAL A 152 -9.47 -5.53 8.42
N TYR A 153 -9.82 -4.92 7.29
CA TYR A 153 -11.19 -4.70 6.87
C TYR A 153 -11.82 -5.98 6.34
N LYS A 154 -12.99 -6.32 6.88
CA LYS A 154 -13.83 -7.42 6.42
C LYS A 154 -15.29 -6.99 6.38
N ARG A 155 -16.07 -7.63 5.51
CA ARG A 155 -17.54 -7.55 5.56
C ARG A 155 -18.07 -8.70 6.40
N ASP A 156 -18.99 -8.40 7.32
CA ASP A 156 -19.72 -9.45 8.04
C ASP A 156 -20.84 -10.05 7.17
N SER A 157 -21.56 -11.03 7.73
CA SER A 157 -22.68 -11.71 7.06
C SER A 157 -23.85 -10.78 6.67
N TYR A 158 -23.90 -9.56 7.22
CA TYR A 158 -24.90 -8.54 6.90
C TYR A 158 -24.33 -7.46 5.97
N ASN A 159 -23.17 -7.73 5.36
CA ASN A 159 -22.45 -6.79 4.52
C ASN A 159 -22.15 -5.47 5.24
N ARG A 160 -21.87 -5.50 6.54
CA ARG A 160 -21.40 -4.32 7.29
C ARG A 160 -19.88 -4.33 7.35
N ALA A 161 -19.28 -3.15 7.25
CA ALA A 161 -17.84 -2.98 7.43
C ALA A 161 -17.45 -3.31 8.87
N THR A 162 -16.51 -4.24 9.04
CA THR A 162 -15.93 -4.64 10.32
C THR A 162 -14.42 -4.59 10.24
N PHE A 163 -13.77 -4.32 11.37
CA PHE A 163 -12.33 -4.28 11.50
C PHE A 163 -11.91 -5.28 12.58
N ILE A 164 -11.11 -6.26 12.20
CA ILE A 164 -10.55 -7.22 13.15
C ILE A 164 -9.24 -6.65 13.65
N ARG A 165 -9.08 -6.61 14.98
CA ARG A 165 -7.85 -6.12 15.61
C ARG A 165 -6.84 -7.26 15.74
N GLU A 166 -5.68 -7.07 15.13
CA GLU A 166 -4.47 -7.82 15.37
C GLU A 166 -3.58 -7.03 16.35
N ALA A 167 -2.84 -7.75 17.20
CA ALA A 167 -2.06 -7.13 18.26
C ALA A 167 -0.68 -6.72 17.71
N ASN A 168 -0.44 -5.41 17.54
CA ASN A 168 0.92 -4.93 17.26
C ASN A 168 1.20 -3.55 17.90
N ASP A 169 2.45 -3.11 17.80
CA ASP A 169 3.01 -1.96 18.49
C ASP A 169 3.15 -0.69 17.61
N LEU A 170 2.45 -0.64 16.46
CA LEU A 170 2.54 0.50 15.55
C LEU A 170 1.91 1.77 16.17
N THR A 171 2.76 2.77 16.43
CA THR A 171 2.31 4.03 17.06
C THR A 171 1.70 5.02 16.06
N ASN A 172 2.17 5.01 14.81
CA ASN A 172 1.55 5.79 13.74
C ASN A 172 0.14 5.25 13.45
N LYS A 173 -0.89 6.10 13.53
CA LYS A 173 -2.29 5.76 13.24
C LYS A 173 -2.76 6.24 11.86
N ARG A 174 -1.83 6.62 10.99
CA ARG A 174 -2.09 7.19 9.66
C ARG A 174 -1.45 6.38 8.54
N VAL A 175 -1.31 5.08 8.78
CA VAL A 175 -0.87 4.07 7.80
C VAL A 175 -2.10 3.30 7.29
N TYR A 176 -2.25 3.27 5.98
CA TYR A 176 -3.36 2.65 5.26
C TYR A 176 -2.79 1.80 4.13
N MET A 177 -3.33 0.61 3.92
CA MET A 177 -2.82 -0.32 2.92
C MET A 177 -3.96 -0.96 2.15
N LEU A 178 -3.87 -0.94 0.83
CA LEU A 178 -4.72 -1.72 -0.05
C LEU A 178 -3.85 -2.71 -0.82
N SER A 179 -4.09 -3.99 -0.64
CA SER A 179 -3.36 -5.04 -1.33
C SER A 179 -4.27 -5.86 -2.22
N GLY A 180 -3.75 -6.40 -3.31
CA GLY A 180 -4.41 -7.44 -4.09
C GLY A 180 -3.82 -8.81 -3.74
N SER A 181 -4.63 -9.78 -3.36
CA SER A 181 -4.18 -11.15 -3.05
C SER A 181 -4.26 -12.05 -4.28
N ARG A 182 -3.10 -12.39 -4.87
CA ARG A 182 -3.00 -13.33 -6.00
C ARG A 182 -3.05 -14.80 -5.53
N ASP A 183 -3.62 -15.67 -6.35
CA ASP A 183 -3.24 -17.08 -6.41
C ASP A 183 -2.14 -17.27 -7.47
N ASN A 184 -1.31 -18.30 -7.30
CA ASN A 184 0.08 -18.44 -7.77
C ASN A 184 0.42 -18.38 -9.28
N GLN A 185 -0.43 -17.85 -10.17
CA GLN A 185 -0.12 -17.82 -11.60
C GLN A 185 -0.48 -16.48 -12.27
N LEU A 186 0.58 -15.86 -12.82
CA LEU A 186 0.66 -14.68 -13.66
C LEU A 186 0.74 -13.34 -12.91
N ALA A 187 1.72 -12.51 -13.30
CA ALA A 187 1.92 -11.16 -12.80
C ALA A 187 1.49 -10.07 -13.79
N SER A 188 0.96 -10.50 -14.92
CA SER A 188 0.52 -9.68 -16.04
C SER A 188 -0.82 -10.24 -16.48
N ASP A 189 -1.84 -9.95 -15.69
CA ASP A 189 -3.20 -10.45 -15.90
C ASP A 189 -4.04 -9.48 -16.74
N SER A 190 -3.53 -8.27 -16.93
CA SER A 190 -4.16 -7.19 -17.70
C SER A 190 -3.16 -6.58 -18.69
N TYR A 191 -3.66 -5.82 -19.65
CA TYR A 191 -2.84 -5.12 -20.64
C TYR A 191 -3.14 -3.62 -20.59
N SER A 192 -2.10 -2.80 -20.50
CA SER A 192 -2.20 -1.35 -20.64
C SER A 192 -1.99 -0.99 -22.10
N ASP A 193 -3.04 -0.50 -22.77
CA ASP A 193 -2.93 0.03 -24.14
C ASP A 193 -1.96 1.21 -24.21
N GLU A 194 -1.97 2.06 -23.19
CA GLU A 194 -1.10 3.25 -23.05
C GLU A 194 0.38 2.88 -23.02
N LEU A 195 0.74 1.80 -22.31
CA LEU A 195 2.13 1.32 -22.24
C LEU A 195 2.46 0.25 -23.27
N SER A 196 1.47 -0.26 -23.99
CA SER A 196 1.59 -1.44 -24.85
C SER A 196 2.26 -2.63 -24.14
N ARG A 197 1.92 -2.85 -22.86
CA ARG A 197 2.55 -3.85 -21.99
C ARG A 197 1.60 -4.40 -20.93
N GLY A 198 1.96 -5.57 -20.41
CA GLY A 198 1.29 -6.24 -19.30
C GLY A 198 1.37 -5.46 -17.99
N ILE A 199 0.27 -5.47 -17.24
CA ILE A 199 0.09 -4.82 -15.94
C ILE A 199 -0.65 -5.80 -15.01
N GLY A 200 -0.39 -5.75 -13.71
CA GLY A 200 -1.09 -6.54 -12.70
C GLY A 200 -2.58 -6.18 -12.62
N ALA A 201 -3.43 -7.20 -12.42
CA ALA A 201 -4.89 -7.01 -12.36
C ALA A 201 -5.33 -6.04 -11.26
N PHE A 202 -4.74 -6.16 -10.05
CA PHE A 202 -5.01 -5.25 -8.96
C PHE A 202 -4.56 -3.83 -9.30
N THR A 203 -3.31 -3.65 -9.74
CA THR A 203 -2.79 -2.32 -10.06
C THR A 203 -3.61 -1.63 -11.14
N SER A 204 -3.98 -2.35 -12.20
CA SER A 204 -4.85 -1.82 -13.27
C SER A 204 -6.23 -1.44 -12.74
N SER A 205 -6.90 -2.34 -12.02
CA SER A 205 -8.24 -2.10 -11.47
C SER A 205 -8.26 -0.94 -10.48
N PHE A 206 -7.22 -0.83 -9.64
CA PHE A 206 -7.03 0.27 -8.70
C PHE A 206 -6.95 1.63 -9.42
N ILE A 207 -6.10 1.73 -10.45
CA ILE A 207 -5.92 2.97 -11.22
C ILE A 207 -7.23 3.33 -11.94
N ASP A 208 -7.91 2.36 -12.54
CA ASP A 208 -9.17 2.59 -13.25
C ASP A 208 -10.28 3.09 -12.32
N CYS A 209 -10.45 2.48 -11.15
CA CYS A 209 -11.42 2.95 -10.16
C CYS A 209 -11.09 4.37 -9.68
N LEU A 210 -9.81 4.70 -9.46
CA LEU A 210 -9.43 6.07 -9.14
C LEU A 210 -9.77 7.06 -10.26
N ARG A 211 -9.55 6.70 -11.53
CA ARG A 211 -9.92 7.52 -12.69
C ARG A 211 -11.43 7.73 -12.78
N GLU A 212 -12.23 6.68 -12.60
CA GLU A 212 -13.70 6.74 -12.60
C GLU A 212 -14.23 7.64 -11.48
N CYS A 213 -13.60 7.61 -10.30
CA CYS A 213 -13.89 8.49 -9.17
C CYS A 213 -13.27 9.90 -9.30
N ARG A 214 -12.72 10.26 -10.47
CA ARG A 214 -12.03 11.55 -10.70
C ARG A 214 -10.92 11.84 -9.68
N HIS A 215 -10.28 10.78 -9.20
CA HIS A 215 -9.20 10.75 -8.21
C HIS A 215 -9.60 11.21 -6.80
N GLU A 216 -10.90 11.16 -6.48
CA GLU A 216 -11.44 11.52 -5.18
C GLU A 216 -12.41 10.46 -4.68
N VAL A 217 -12.04 9.70 -3.65
CA VAL A 217 -12.82 8.55 -3.18
C VAL A 217 -12.53 8.22 -1.73
N LYS A 218 -13.52 7.72 -0.99
CA LYS A 218 -13.29 7.13 0.35
C LYS A 218 -12.60 5.79 0.20
N ILE A 219 -11.62 5.50 1.05
CA ILE A 219 -10.85 4.25 0.93
C ILE A 219 -11.79 3.03 0.97
N VAL A 220 -12.74 2.99 1.91
CA VAL A 220 -13.68 1.86 2.02
C VAL A 220 -14.53 1.65 0.77
N GLU A 221 -14.90 2.72 0.06
CA GLU A 221 -15.62 2.66 -1.21
C GLU A 221 -14.69 2.20 -2.33
N LEU A 222 -13.44 2.67 -2.34
CA LEU A 222 -12.44 2.24 -3.30
C LEU A 222 -12.16 0.74 -3.22
N VAL A 223 -12.11 0.15 -2.02
CA VAL A 223 -11.98 -1.31 -1.85
C VAL A 223 -13.10 -2.06 -2.58
N GLU A 224 -14.33 -1.57 -2.48
CA GLU A 224 -15.50 -2.20 -3.09
C GLU A 224 -15.47 -2.06 -4.61
N LEU A 225 -15.13 -0.86 -5.09
CA LEU A 225 -15.01 -0.60 -6.52
C LEU A 225 -13.92 -1.47 -7.14
N VAL A 226 -12.75 -1.57 -6.51
CA VAL A 226 -11.65 -2.43 -6.98
C VAL A 226 -12.06 -3.90 -6.98
N ASN A 227 -12.67 -4.40 -5.91
CA ASN A 227 -13.14 -5.79 -5.86
C ASN A 227 -14.22 -6.08 -6.91
N LYS A 228 -15.15 -5.14 -7.13
CA LYS A 228 -16.16 -5.25 -8.17
C LYS A 228 -15.52 -5.29 -9.56
N LYS A 229 -14.56 -4.41 -9.84
CA LYS A 229 -13.83 -4.36 -11.11
C LYS A 229 -13.04 -5.65 -11.36
N LEU A 230 -12.36 -6.16 -10.34
CA LEU A 230 -11.66 -7.45 -10.40
C LEU A 230 -12.62 -8.59 -10.74
N GLN A 231 -13.80 -8.63 -10.11
CA GLN A 231 -14.82 -9.63 -10.39
C GLN A 231 -15.42 -9.50 -11.80
N GLU A 232 -15.73 -8.29 -12.26
CA GLU A 232 -16.26 -8.03 -13.62
C GLU A 232 -15.27 -8.47 -14.71
N ASN A 233 -13.98 -8.36 -14.44
CA ASN A 233 -12.90 -8.82 -15.32
C ASN A 233 -12.54 -10.31 -15.13
N ASN A 234 -13.30 -11.06 -14.32
CA ASN A 234 -13.09 -12.48 -14.02
C ASN A 234 -11.74 -12.81 -13.37
N PHE A 235 -11.14 -11.88 -12.65
CA PHE A 235 -9.97 -12.19 -11.81
C PHE A 235 -10.42 -12.91 -10.54
N GLU A 236 -9.64 -13.90 -10.11
CA GLU A 236 -9.84 -14.57 -8.81
C GLU A 236 -9.37 -13.70 -7.64
N GLN A 237 -8.32 -12.89 -7.88
CA GLN A 237 -7.74 -11.95 -6.93
C GLN A 237 -8.81 -11.02 -6.33
N ARG A 238 -8.72 -10.80 -5.02
CA ARG A 238 -9.53 -9.81 -4.30
C ARG A 238 -8.62 -8.88 -3.53
N SER A 239 -9.03 -7.62 -3.43
CA SER A 239 -8.33 -6.63 -2.66
C SER A 239 -8.69 -6.70 -1.18
N VAL A 240 -7.67 -6.65 -0.33
CA VAL A 240 -7.75 -6.56 1.13
C VAL A 240 -7.33 -5.16 1.55
N PHE A 241 -8.04 -4.59 2.51
CA PHE A 241 -7.70 -3.30 3.09
C PHE A 241 -7.29 -3.48 4.54
N SER A 242 -6.14 -2.92 4.92
CA SER A 242 -5.63 -2.94 6.27
C SER A 242 -5.20 -1.54 6.72
N SER A 243 -5.21 -1.27 8.01
CA SER A 243 -4.89 0.05 8.56
C SER A 243 -4.30 -0.02 9.96
N SER A 244 -3.52 1.00 10.28
CA SER A 244 -3.11 1.33 11.64
C SER A 244 -4.15 2.14 12.43
N ASP A 245 -5.10 2.75 11.72
CA ASP A 245 -6.22 3.49 12.29
C ASP A 245 -7.35 2.54 12.65
N SER A 246 -7.95 2.71 13.83
CA SER A 246 -9.10 1.92 14.27
C SER A 246 -10.42 2.36 13.64
N ASN A 247 -10.46 3.53 12.98
CA ASN A 247 -11.65 4.09 12.34
C ASN A 247 -11.35 4.60 10.92
N PRO A 248 -10.88 3.75 9.99
CA PRO A 248 -10.45 4.20 8.67
C PRO A 248 -11.62 4.48 7.72
N GLN A 249 -12.88 4.26 8.12
CA GLN A 249 -14.04 4.51 7.25
C GLN A 249 -14.24 5.97 6.80
N PHE A 250 -13.54 6.91 7.44
CA PHE A 250 -13.59 8.34 7.12
C PHE A 250 -12.40 8.83 6.30
N VAL A 251 -11.50 7.92 5.92
CA VAL A 251 -10.31 8.24 5.16
C VAL A 251 -10.67 8.35 3.68
N SER A 252 -10.21 9.42 3.04
CA SER A 252 -10.38 9.70 1.62
C SER A 252 -9.04 9.91 0.95
N ILE A 253 -8.89 9.36 -0.25
CA ILE A 253 -7.83 9.71 -1.18
C ILE A 253 -8.36 10.88 -2.00
N LEU A 254 -7.73 12.04 -1.88
CA LEU A 254 -8.06 13.24 -2.67
C LEU A 254 -6.83 13.68 -3.46
N LYS A 255 -7.03 14.49 -4.50
CA LYS A 255 -5.92 15.12 -5.23
C LYS A 255 -5.01 15.95 -4.32
N SER A 256 -5.59 16.61 -3.31
CA SER A 256 -4.84 17.38 -2.32
C SER A 256 -4.02 16.51 -1.38
N GLY A 257 -4.45 15.27 -1.10
CA GLY A 257 -3.78 14.33 -0.22
C GLY A 257 -4.76 13.36 0.44
N ILE A 258 -4.23 12.45 1.23
CA ILE A 258 -4.98 11.44 1.97
C ILE A 258 -5.36 12.04 3.32
N VAL A 259 -6.66 12.17 3.54
CA VAL A 259 -7.23 12.86 4.69
C VAL A 259 -8.15 11.94 5.46
N ASN A 260 -8.05 11.96 6.78
CA ASN A 260 -9.05 11.36 7.65
C ASN A 260 -9.97 12.44 8.21
N ASN A 261 -11.20 12.49 7.70
CA ASN A 261 -12.20 13.51 8.03
C ASN A 261 -12.72 13.41 9.48
N ASN A 262 -12.42 12.32 10.20
CA ASN A 262 -12.78 12.16 11.61
C ASN A 262 -12.02 13.16 12.52
N TYR A 263 -10.79 13.53 12.15
CA TYR A 263 -9.99 14.47 12.95
C TYR A 263 -10.40 15.94 12.73
N LEU A 264 -10.98 16.27 11.57
CA LEU A 264 -11.50 17.60 11.26
C LEU A 264 -12.79 17.90 12.04
N ALA A 265 -13.61 16.89 12.31
CA ALA A 265 -14.84 17.03 13.10
C ALA A 265 -14.57 17.23 14.61
N LYS A 266 -13.40 16.81 15.11
CA LYS A 266 -13.03 16.99 16.51
C LYS A 266 -12.44 18.36 16.82
N SER A 267 -11.93 19.09 15.84
CA SER A 267 -11.39 20.44 16.03
C SER A 267 -12.44 21.56 16.02
N THR A 268 -13.70 21.27 15.68
CA THR A 268 -14.78 22.27 15.58
C THR A 268 -15.73 22.31 16.79
N PHE A 269 -15.50 21.51 17.82
CA PHE A 269 -16.24 21.60 19.09
C PHE A 269 -15.36 22.22 20.20
N GLN A 270 -15.23 23.55 20.18
CA GLN A 270 -15.15 24.29 21.45
C GLN A 270 -16.60 24.52 21.90
N PRO A 271 -17.08 23.89 23.00
CA PRO A 271 -18.38 24.25 23.52
C PRO A 271 -18.29 25.70 24.00
N PHE A 272 -19.04 26.60 23.35
CA PHE A 272 -19.32 27.92 23.91
C PHE A 272 -19.84 27.73 25.33
N GLY A 273 -19.04 28.17 26.30
CA GLY A 273 -19.39 28.12 27.71
C GLY A 273 -20.67 28.91 27.95
N PHE A 274 -21.74 28.21 28.32
CA PHE A 274 -22.88 28.82 28.97
C PHE A 274 -22.44 29.31 30.35
N THR A 275 -22.25 30.62 30.50
CA THR A 275 -22.23 31.25 31.82
C THR A 275 -23.66 31.31 32.35
N MET A 276 -24.00 30.40 33.28
CA MET A 276 -25.14 30.59 34.17
C MET A 276 -24.73 31.52 35.31
N THR A 277 -25.30 32.72 35.36
CA THR A 277 -25.33 33.54 36.58
C THR A 277 -26.57 33.14 37.41
N PRO A 278 -26.42 32.79 38.70
CA PRO A 278 -27.56 32.64 39.60
C PRO A 278 -28.11 34.02 40.02
N LYS A 279 -29.39 34.01 40.40
CA LYS A 279 -30.20 35.15 40.85
C LYS A 279 -29.57 35.97 41.97
#